data_AF-A0A9P0GC09-F1
#
_entry.id   AF-A0A9P0GC09-F1
#
_cell.length_a   1.000
_cell.length_b   1.000
_cell.length_c   1.000
_cell.angle_alpha   90.00
_cell.angle_beta   90.00
_cell.angle_gamma   90.00
#
_symmetry.space_group_name_H-M   'P 1'
#
loop_
_entity.id
_entity.type
_entity.pdbx_description
1 polymer ?
#
loop_
_entity_poly.entity_id
_entity_poly.type
_entity_poly.pdbx_seq_one_letter_code
_entity_poly.pdbx_strand_id
1 'polypeptide(L)'
;MNDRCNCKTTVKDIMKCASISEQERQQVFKSFWATAWGEKKVFIDNQVKFVPTQRHRNRKKENETKRGQSLQYFLRVQEKSHRMCRTMFFNTVGIGRWTILRWKSSFGTWQKSSSKNQVFKDQRIIYA
;
A
#
# COMPACT_ATOMS: atom_id res chain seq x y z
N MET A 1 7.20 -17.92 -2.59
CA MET A 1 7.28 -16.68 -3.39
C MET A 1 6.87 -17.02 -4.81
N ASN A 2 5.99 -16.23 -5.43
CA ASN A 2 5.46 -16.54 -6.77
C ASN A 2 6.23 -15.78 -7.86
N ASP A 3 5.98 -16.18 -9.12
CA ASP A 3 6.60 -15.58 -10.31
C ASP A 3 6.43 -14.06 -10.39
N ARG A 4 7.33 -13.41 -11.13
CA ARG A 4 7.29 -11.96 -11.33
C ARG A 4 6.02 -11.56 -12.09
N CYS A 5 5.57 -10.32 -11.91
CA CYS A 5 4.55 -9.75 -12.80
C CYS A 5 5.10 -9.53 -14.23
N ASN A 6 4.25 -9.69 -15.23
CA ASN A 6 4.58 -9.41 -16.63
C ASN A 6 4.32 -7.94 -17.03
N CYS A 7 4.50 -7.00 -16.10
CA CYS A 7 4.24 -5.59 -16.37
C CYS A 7 5.32 -5.00 -17.29
N LYS A 8 4.92 -4.57 -18.49
CA LYS A 8 5.76 -3.76 -19.38
C LYS A 8 6.02 -2.42 -18.68
N THR A 9 7.23 -2.24 -18.16
CA THR A 9 7.62 -1.01 -17.45
C THR A 9 8.53 -0.21 -18.38
N THR A 10 8.12 1.01 -18.72
CA THR A 10 8.94 1.99 -19.46
C THR A 10 9.64 2.93 -18.48
N VAL A 11 10.70 3.62 -18.91
CA VAL A 11 11.49 4.54 -18.07
C VAL A 11 10.65 5.68 -17.47
N LYS A 12 9.54 6.05 -18.12
CA LYS A 12 8.61 7.10 -17.69
C LYS A 12 7.48 6.59 -16.79
N ASP A 13 7.38 5.29 -16.56
CA ASP A 13 6.28 4.73 -15.79
C ASP A 13 6.43 5.01 -14.30
N ILE A 14 5.29 5.38 -13.69
CA ILE A 14 5.19 5.59 -12.24
C ILE A 14 5.43 4.28 -11.48
N MET A 15 5.22 3.14 -12.14
CA MET A 15 5.38 1.80 -11.58
C MET A 15 6.76 1.28 -11.93
N LYS A 16 7.56 0.92 -10.93
CA LYS A 16 8.95 0.51 -11.08
C LYS A 16 9.13 -0.99 -10.82
N CYS A 17 8.26 -1.82 -11.39
CA CYS A 17 8.31 -3.28 -11.17
C CYS A 17 9.60 -3.91 -11.72
N ALA A 18 10.13 -3.39 -12.82
CA ALA A 18 11.35 -3.87 -13.46
C ALA A 18 12.63 -3.44 -12.73
N SER A 19 12.58 -2.41 -11.87
CA SER A 19 13.78 -1.90 -11.19
C SER A 19 14.22 -2.76 -10.00
N ILE A 20 13.39 -3.70 -9.55
CA ILE A 20 13.69 -4.57 -8.42
C ILE A 20 14.15 -5.90 -8.95
N SER A 21 15.33 -6.36 -8.52
CA SER A 21 15.92 -7.63 -8.94
C SER A 21 15.24 -8.82 -8.26
N GLU A 22 15.45 -10.02 -8.80
CA GLU A 22 14.89 -11.24 -8.17
C GLU A 22 15.51 -11.49 -6.78
N GLN A 23 16.79 -11.19 -6.62
CA GLN A 23 17.51 -11.33 -5.36
C GLN A 23 16.91 -10.41 -4.28
N GLU A 24 16.62 -9.17 -4.63
CA GLU A 24 15.99 -8.20 -3.72
C GLU A 24 14.60 -8.67 -3.28
N ARG A 25 13.80 -9.22 -4.21
CA ARG A 25 12.49 -9.79 -3.85
C ARG A 25 12.63 -10.94 -2.87
N GLN A 26 13.59 -11.85 -3.09
CA GLN A 26 13.84 -12.97 -2.20
C GLN A 26 14.31 -12.51 -0.82
N GLN A 27 15.18 -11.51 -0.76
CA GLN A 27 15.61 -10.91 0.50
C GLN A 27 14.43 -10.34 1.28
N VAL A 28 13.55 -9.58 0.61
CA VAL A 28 12.35 -9.02 1.26
C VAL A 28 11.38 -10.12 1.69
N PHE A 29 11.20 -11.17 0.89
CA PHE A 29 10.36 -12.31 1.29
C PHE A 29 10.92 -12.98 2.55
N LYS A 30 12.22 -13.28 2.58
CA LYS A 30 12.87 -13.91 3.74
C LYS A 30 12.80 -13.04 4.99
N SER A 31 13.14 -11.76 4.89
CA SER A 31 13.08 -10.83 6.03
C SER A 31 11.65 -10.65 6.53
N PHE A 32 10.69 -10.52 5.62
CA PHE A 32 9.28 -10.41 5.97
C PHE A 32 8.79 -11.65 6.72
N TRP A 33 9.15 -12.86 6.31
CA TRP A 33 8.66 -14.08 6.97
C TRP A 33 9.40 -14.42 8.26
N ALA A 34 10.65 -13.97 8.42
CA ALA A 34 11.45 -14.13 9.64
C ALA A 34 10.99 -13.26 10.82
N THR A 35 10.27 -12.16 10.55
CA THR A 35 9.77 -11.24 11.59
C THR A 35 8.54 -11.76 12.33
N ALA A 36 8.21 -11.14 13.47
CA ALA A 36 7.01 -11.47 14.24
C ALA A 36 5.72 -10.95 13.58
N TRP A 37 4.55 -11.51 13.93
CA TRP A 37 3.26 -11.09 13.34
C TRP A 37 2.93 -9.60 13.54
N GLY A 38 3.32 -9.01 14.67
CA GLY A 38 3.14 -7.57 14.93
C GLY A 38 3.94 -6.72 13.95
N GLU A 39 5.21 -7.06 13.75
CA GLU A 39 6.13 -6.38 12.83
C GLU A 39 5.67 -6.53 11.38
N LYS A 40 5.16 -7.70 10.99
CA LYS A 40 4.57 -7.91 9.65
C LYS A 40 3.43 -6.94 9.37
N LYS A 41 2.57 -6.64 10.35
CA LYS A 41 1.48 -5.67 10.19
C LYS A 41 2.02 -4.27 9.96
N VAL A 42 3.01 -3.84 10.75
CA VAL A 42 3.68 -2.55 10.62
C VAL A 42 4.40 -2.43 9.28
N PHE A 43 5.05 -3.51 8.84
CA PHE A 43 5.70 -3.57 7.52
C PHE A 43 4.68 -3.32 6.41
N ILE A 44 3.54 -4.02 6.41
CA ILE A 44 2.50 -3.81 5.39
C ILE A 44 1.93 -2.39 5.48
N ASP A 45 1.72 -1.85 6.68
CA ASP A 45 1.19 -0.50 6.86
C ASP A 45 2.10 0.56 6.23
N ASN A 46 3.41 0.44 6.43
CA ASN A 46 4.42 1.33 5.87
C ASN A 46 4.56 1.21 4.34
N GLN A 47 4.36 0.02 3.78
CA GLN A 47 4.49 -0.24 2.34
C GLN A 47 3.20 0.03 1.56
N VAL A 48 2.04 0.04 2.20
CA VAL A 48 0.73 0.16 1.53
C VAL A 48 0.02 1.44 1.95
N LYS A 49 -0.23 2.32 0.98
CA LYS A 49 -0.92 3.59 1.20
C LYS A 49 -2.33 3.57 0.64
N PHE A 50 -3.29 4.13 1.39
CA PHE A 50 -4.58 4.51 0.84
C PHE A 50 -4.45 5.85 0.14
N VAL A 51 -4.98 5.94 -1.07
CA VAL A 51 -5.01 7.16 -1.86
C VAL A 51 -6.46 7.46 -2.24
N PRO A 52 -6.95 8.68 -1.97
CA PRO A 52 -8.31 9.05 -2.35
C PRO A 52 -8.49 8.99 -3.87
N THR A 53 -9.69 8.66 -4.31
CA THR A 53 -10.00 8.58 -5.74
C THR A 53 -10.10 9.99 -6.31
N GLN A 54 -9.05 10.44 -7.02
CA GLN A 54 -8.90 11.82 -7.48
C GLN A 54 -9.91 12.26 -8.56
N ARG A 55 -10.39 11.34 -9.41
CA ARG A 55 -11.31 11.66 -10.51
C ARG A 55 -12.62 10.91 -10.36
N HIS A 56 -13.69 11.65 -10.09
CA HIS A 56 -15.05 11.15 -10.06
C HIS A 56 -15.71 11.41 -11.42
N ARG A 57 -15.58 10.46 -12.38
CA ARG A 57 -16.27 10.61 -13.68
C ARG A 57 -17.78 10.39 -13.50
N ASN A 58 -18.59 11.29 -14.08
CA ASN A 58 -20.05 11.16 -14.24
C ASN A 58 -20.83 10.93 -12.93
N ARG A 59 -20.79 11.87 -11.99
CA ARG A 59 -21.65 11.79 -10.79
C ARG A 59 -22.68 12.90 -10.75
N LYS A 60 -23.92 12.53 -10.41
CA LYS A 60 -24.99 13.47 -10.07
C LYS A 60 -24.82 14.07 -8.66
N LYS A 61 -24.11 13.38 -7.75
CA LYS A 61 -23.80 13.82 -6.38
C LYS A 61 -22.33 13.60 -6.00
N GLU A 62 -21.74 14.58 -5.34
CA GLU A 62 -20.38 14.50 -4.80
C GLU A 62 -20.32 13.38 -3.72
N ASN A 63 -19.21 12.64 -3.65
CA ASN A 63 -18.95 11.59 -2.65
C ASN A 63 -19.77 10.27 -2.70
N GLU A 64 -20.58 10.03 -3.72
CA GLU A 64 -21.45 8.85 -3.82
C GLU A 64 -20.75 7.53 -4.26
N THR A 65 -19.47 7.33 -3.93
CA THR A 65 -18.78 6.04 -4.20
C THR A 65 -18.67 5.10 -3.02
N LYS A 66 -19.04 3.83 -3.27
CA LYS A 66 -18.69 2.69 -2.41
C LYS A 66 -17.16 2.47 -2.30
N ARG A 67 -16.37 2.91 -3.29
CA ARG A 67 -14.90 2.87 -3.29
C ARG A 67 -14.34 4.29 -3.20
N GLY A 68 -14.27 4.85 -1.98
CA GLY A 68 -13.67 6.18 -1.75
C GLY A 68 -12.15 6.19 -1.94
N GLN A 69 -11.50 5.06 -1.65
CA GLN A 69 -10.04 4.94 -1.60
C GLN A 69 -9.51 3.81 -2.49
N SER A 70 -8.33 4.05 -3.05
CA SER A 70 -7.53 3.08 -3.80
C SER A 70 -6.27 2.73 -3.02
N LEU A 71 -5.70 1.54 -3.27
CA LEU A 71 -4.46 1.10 -2.65
C LEU A 71 -3.28 1.33 -3.58
N GLN A 72 -2.21 1.91 -3.07
CA GLN A 72 -0.91 1.97 -3.73
C GLN A 72 0.10 1.14 -2.94
N TYR A 73 0.88 0.34 -3.68
CA TYR A 73 1.85 -0.59 -3.11
C TYR A 73 3.26 -0.08 -3.40
N PHE A 74 4.09 -0.08 -2.36
CA PHE A 74 5.48 0.33 -2.42
C PHE A 74 6.37 -0.80 -1.88
N LEU A 75 7.63 -0.79 -2.28
CA LEU A 75 8.67 -1.60 -1.65
C LEU A 75 9.90 -0.73 -1.46
N ARG A 76 10.41 -0.72 -0.22
CA ARG A 76 11.65 -0.04 0.11
C ARG A 76 12.82 -0.98 -0.15
N VAL A 77 13.69 -0.58 -1.07
CA VAL A 77 14.90 -1.31 -1.46
C VAL A 77 16.00 -0.28 -1.64
N GLN A 78 17.18 -0.51 -1.06
CA GLN A 78 18.32 0.43 -1.10
C GLN A 78 17.90 1.87 -0.74
N GLU A 79 17.19 2.02 0.39
CA GLU A 79 16.66 3.29 0.93
C GLU A 79 15.62 4.02 0.04
N LYS A 80 15.32 3.50 -1.16
CA LYS A 80 14.36 4.08 -2.10
C LYS A 80 13.03 3.33 -2.08
N SER A 81 11.94 4.09 -2.06
CA SER A 81 10.59 3.55 -2.13
C SER A 81 10.14 3.41 -3.58
N HIS A 82 10.00 2.18 -4.05
CA HIS A 82 9.59 1.86 -5.41
C HIS A 82 8.10 1.52 -5.45
N ARG A 83 7.32 2.30 -6.20
CA ARG A 83 5.90 1.98 -6.41
C ARG A 83 5.79 0.79 -7.35
N MET A 84 4.96 -0.19 -7.01
CA MET A 84 4.81 -1.41 -7.80
C MET A 84 3.36 -1.81 -7.98
N CYS A 85 3.14 -2.69 -8.96
CA CYS A 85 1.81 -3.22 -9.22
C CYS A 85 1.40 -4.16 -8.08
N ARG A 86 0.08 -4.30 -7.92
CA ARG A 86 -0.50 -5.17 -6.90
C ARG A 86 0.04 -6.60 -7.00
N THR A 87 0.11 -7.14 -8.21
CA THR A 87 0.56 -8.52 -8.47
C THR A 87 2.00 -8.71 -8.01
N MET A 88 2.89 -7.79 -8.34
CA MET A 88 4.30 -7.84 -7.94
C MET A 88 4.47 -7.84 -6.42
N PHE A 89 3.72 -6.97 -5.73
CA PHE A 89 3.76 -6.90 -4.28
C PHE A 89 3.26 -8.20 -3.64
N PHE A 90 2.15 -8.75 -4.13
CA PHE A 90 1.57 -9.99 -3.58
C PHE A 90 2.46 -11.19 -3.82
N ASN A 91 3.06 -11.29 -5.00
CA ASN A 91 3.96 -12.40 -5.35
C ASN A 91 5.26 -12.32 -4.55
N THR A 92 5.73 -11.10 -4.23
CA THR A 92 6.93 -10.87 -3.42
C THR A 92 6.71 -11.12 -1.94
N VAL A 93 5.60 -10.64 -1.34
CA VAL A 93 5.35 -10.80 0.11
C VAL A 93 4.66 -12.13 0.42
N GLY A 94 3.89 -12.69 -0.53
CA GLY A 94 3.12 -13.92 -0.35
C GLY A 94 1.82 -13.72 0.42
N ILE A 95 1.19 -12.54 0.32
CA ILE A 95 -0.02 -12.19 1.07
C ILE A 95 -1.14 -11.71 0.13
N GLY A 96 -2.37 -12.13 0.44
CA GLY A 96 -3.57 -11.77 -0.29
C GLY A 96 -4.12 -10.38 0.06
N ARG A 97 -4.95 -9.85 -0.84
CA ARG A 97 -5.60 -8.54 -0.68
C ARG A 97 -6.40 -8.41 0.61
N TRP A 98 -7.15 -9.45 0.98
CA TRP A 98 -8.01 -9.43 2.16
C TRP A 98 -7.23 -9.28 3.46
N THR A 99 -6.10 -9.97 3.57
CA THR A 99 -5.19 -9.85 4.71
C THR A 99 -4.65 -8.44 4.86
N ILE A 100 -4.17 -7.84 3.74
CA ILE A 100 -3.68 -6.46 3.73
C ILE A 100 -4.77 -5.49 4.16
N LEU A 101 -5.98 -5.62 3.63
CA LEU A 101 -7.10 -4.77 4.01
C LEU A 101 -7.46 -4.89 5.48
N ARG A 102 -7.50 -6.11 6.01
CA ARG A 102 -7.79 -6.37 7.43
C ARG A 102 -6.73 -5.74 8.33
N TRP A 103 -5.46 -5.88 7.97
CA TRP A 103 -4.37 -5.29 8.74
C TRP A 103 -4.37 -3.76 8.65
N LYS A 104 -4.53 -3.19 7.45
CA LYS A 104 -4.66 -1.74 7.26
C LYS A 104 -5.86 -1.13 8.00
N SER A 105 -6.97 -1.87 8.10
CA SER A 105 -8.15 -1.42 8.86
C SER A 105 -7.86 -1.32 10.37
N SER A 106 -6.93 -2.12 10.89
CA SER A 106 -6.52 -2.09 12.30
C SER A 106 -5.75 -0.81 12.65
N PHE A 107 -5.13 -0.15 11.66
CA PHE A 107 -4.39 1.11 11.83
C PHE A 107 -5.27 2.36 11.59
N GLY A 108 -6.60 2.22 11.55
CA GLY A 108 -7.53 3.36 11.48
C GLY A 108 -7.58 4.14 10.16
N THR A 109 -6.83 3.71 9.12
CA THR A 109 -6.73 4.45 7.86
C THR A 109 -7.84 4.15 6.84
N TRP A 110 -8.71 3.17 7.14
CA TRP A 110 -9.87 2.86 6.32
C TRP A 110 -11.06 3.73 6.70
N GLN A 111 -11.25 4.83 5.98
CA GLN A 111 -12.47 5.62 6.09
C GLN A 111 -13.57 4.94 5.28
N LYS A 112 -14.58 4.39 5.97
CA LYS A 112 -15.87 4.08 5.33
C LYS A 112 -16.36 5.38 4.69
N SER A 113 -16.73 5.34 3.41
CA SER A 113 -17.57 6.38 2.83
C SER A 113 -18.96 6.29 3.44
N SER A 114 -19.09 6.81 4.65
CA SER A 114 -20.35 7.13 5.30
C SER A 114 -20.17 8.51 5.88
N SER A 115 -20.96 9.44 5.38
CA SER A 115 -20.94 10.86 5.67
C SER A 115 -20.74 11.14 7.16
N LYS A 116 -19.66 11.85 7.52
CA LYS A 116 -19.59 13.00 8.44
C LYS A 116 -18.13 13.29 8.84
N ASN A 117 -17.85 14.59 8.90
CA ASN A 117 -16.59 15.23 9.28
C ASN A 117 -15.87 14.56 10.47
N GLN A 118 -14.55 14.40 10.35
CA GLN A 118 -13.66 14.82 11.44
C GLN A 118 -12.24 15.06 10.94
N VAL A 119 -11.86 16.34 10.92
CA VAL A 119 -10.48 16.81 10.87
C VAL A 119 -9.81 16.33 12.16
N PHE A 120 -8.89 15.36 12.04
CA PHE A 120 -8.04 14.99 13.17
C PHE A 120 -6.85 15.95 13.17
N LYS A 121 -6.91 16.96 14.05
CA LYS A 121 -5.78 17.86 14.32
C LYS A 121 -4.69 17.03 15.00
N ASP A 122 -3.56 16.87 14.32
CA ASP A 122 -2.34 16.37 14.95
C ASP A 122 -1.54 17.60 15.42
N GLN A 123 -1.76 18.00 16.66
CA GLN A 123 -0.83 18.86 17.41
C GLN A 123 -0.31 18.03 18.58
N ARG A 124 0.81 17.34 18.35
CA ARG A 124 1.84 17.18 19.38
C ARG A 124 2.77 18.38 19.17
N ILE A 125 3.23 19.10 20.18
CA ILE A 125 4.07 18.63 21.27
C ILE A 125 4.00 19.66 22.40
N ILE A 126 3.70 19.22 23.62
CA ILE A 126 4.10 19.90 24.86
C ILE A 126 5.47 19.33 25.21
N TYR A 127 6.50 20.18 25.29
CA TYR A 127 7.68 19.94 26.13
C TYR A 127 8.25 21.27 26.61
N ALA A 128 8.49 21.29 27.92
CA ALA A 128 9.22 22.25 28.76
C ALA A 128 8.58 23.63 28.97
#